data_AF-A0A973R2F4-F1
#
_entry.id   AF-A0A973R2F4-F1
#
_cell.length_a   1.000
_cell.length_b   1.000
_cell.length_c   1.000
_cell.angle_alpha   90.00
_cell.angle_beta   90.00
_cell.angle_gamma   90.00
#
_symmetry.space_group_name_H-M   'P 1'
#
loop_
_entity.id
_entity.type
_entity.pdbx_description
1 polymer ?
#
loop_
_entity_poly.entity_id
_entity_poly.type
_entity_poly.pdbx_seq_one_letter_code
_entity_poly.pdbx_strand_id
1 'polypeptide(L)' 'MALPTLTPEQRAAALAKAGEVRRARSEMLADVKAGKLSLKAVLDRAAKGEEMVKKTKVTALIKALPGYGPA' A
#
# COMPACT_ATOMS: atom_id res chain seq x y z
N MET A 1 -7.94 24.13 -15.29
CA MET A 1 -8.68 23.12 -16.09
C MET A 1 -9.77 22.52 -15.22
N ALA A 2 -11.02 22.53 -15.70
CA ALA A 2 -12.18 22.06 -14.93
C ALA A 2 -12.01 20.58 -14.55
N LEU A 3 -12.16 20.28 -13.26
CA LEU A 3 -12.12 18.92 -12.74
C LEU A 3 -13.30 18.13 -13.34
N PRO A 4 -13.07 16.96 -13.96
CA PRO A 4 -14.16 16.10 -14.38
C PRO A 4 -14.95 15.67 -13.14
N THR A 5 -16.22 16.06 -13.08
CA THR A 5 -17.13 15.63 -12.02
C THR A 5 -17.49 14.17 -12.26
N LEU A 6 -16.86 13.27 -11.51
CA LEU A 6 -17.15 11.83 -11.58
C LEU A 6 -18.64 11.57 -11.33
N THR A 7 -19.25 10.78 -12.22
CA THR A 7 -20.62 10.30 -12.01
C THR A 7 -20.69 9.48 -10.71
N PRO A 8 -21.85 9.40 -10.04
CA PRO A 8 -21.99 8.63 -8.80
C PRO A 8 -21.51 7.18 -8.93
N GLU A 9 -21.74 6.57 -10.10
CA GLU A 9 -21.32 5.21 -10.44
C GLU A 9 -19.80 5.06 -10.53
N GLN A 10 -19.11 6.00 -11.17
CA GLN A 10 -17.65 6.01 -11.25
C GLN A 10 -17.00 6.24 -9.88
N ARG A 11 -17.65 7.04 -9.01
CA ARG A 11 -17.22 7.21 -7.61
C ARG A 11 -17.32 5.90 -6.83
N ALA A 12 -18.45 5.18 -6.94
CA ALA A 12 -18.62 3.89 -6.28
C ALA A 12 -17.55 2.88 -6.74
N ALA A 13 -17.31 2.78 -8.05
CA ALA A 13 -16.28 1.91 -8.61
C ALA A 13 -14.86 2.30 -8.16
N ALA A 14 -14.55 3.60 -8.10
CA ALA A 14 -13.27 4.08 -7.61
C ALA A 14 -13.07 3.83 -6.11
N LEU A 15 -14.13 3.95 -5.31
CA LEU A 15 -14.11 3.66 -3.88
C LEU A 15 -13.88 2.17 -3.60
N ALA A 16 -14.51 1.27 -4.37
CA ALA A 16 -14.30 -0.17 -4.27
C ALA A 16 -12.83 -0.54 -4.56
N LYS A 17 -12.29 -0.08 -5.70
CA LYS A 17 -10.87 -0.28 -6.06
C LYS A 17 -9.92 0.30 -5.02
N ALA A 18 -10.23 1.49 -4.49
CA ALA A 18 -9.43 2.08 -3.42
C ALA A 18 -9.49 1.26 -2.12
N GLY A 19 -10.63 0.62 -1.83
CA GLY A 19 -10.79 -0.30 -0.71
C GLY A 19 -9.88 -1.52 -0.81
N GLU A 20 -9.88 -2.17 -1.98
CA GLU A 20 -9.02 -3.33 -2.26
C GLU A 20 -7.53 -2.98 -2.10
N VAL A 21 -7.10 -1.84 -2.67
CA VAL A 21 -5.72 -1.37 -2.56
C VAL A 21 -5.32 -1.10 -1.10
N ARG A 22 -6.23 -0.54 -0.29
CA ARG A 22 -5.96 -0.31 1.15
C ARG A 22 -5.88 -1.62 1.92
N ARG A 23 -6.73 -2.60 1.63
CA ARG A 23 -6.71 -3.93 2.27
C ARG A 23 -5.43 -4.69 1.96
N ALA A 24 -5.07 -4.78 0.68
CA ALA A 24 -3.85 -5.45 0.25
C ALA A 24 -2.59 -4.77 0.84
N ARG A 25 -2.62 -3.44 1.03
CA ARG A 25 -1.55 -2.71 1.72
C ARG A 25 -1.46 -3.09 3.20
N SER A 26 -2.58 -3.18 3.91
CA SER A 26 -2.55 -3.61 5.31
C SER A 26 -2.06 -5.04 5.47
N GLU A 27 -2.43 -5.94 4.57
CA GLU A 27 -1.96 -7.33 4.56
C GLU A 27 -0.45 -7.40 4.33
N MET A 28 0.07 -6.67 3.33
CA MET A 28 1.51 -6.58 3.10
C MET A 28 2.25 -6.07 4.34
N LEU A 29 1.76 -5.01 5.00
CA LEU A 29 2.38 -4.51 6.22
C LEU A 29 2.28 -5.50 7.39
N ALA A 30 1.18 -6.26 7.48
CA ALA A 30 1.03 -7.31 8.48
C ALA A 30 2.01 -8.46 8.25
N ASP A 31 2.22 -8.89 7.00
CA ASP A 31 3.19 -9.93 6.66
C ASP A 31 4.64 -9.49 6.90
N VAL A 32 4.95 -8.21 6.65
CA VAL A 32 6.24 -7.61 7.01
C VAL A 32 6.43 -7.61 8.53
N LYS A 33 5.39 -7.24 9.28
CA LYS A 33 5.40 -7.27 10.76
C LYS A 33 5.55 -8.68 11.32
N ALA A 34 4.93 -9.67 10.69
CA ALA A 34 5.06 -11.07 11.08
C ALA A 34 6.42 -11.69 10.68
N GLY A 35 7.30 -10.93 10.00
CA GLY A 35 8.60 -11.43 9.54
C GLY A 35 8.51 -12.42 8.37
N LYS A 36 7.32 -12.60 7.76
CA LYS A 36 7.11 -13.46 6.59
C LYS A 36 7.64 -12.80 5.31
N LEU A 37 7.62 -11.46 5.28
CA LEU A 37 8.12 -10.66 4.17
C LEU A 37 9.31 -9.82 4.61
N SER A 38 10.44 -10.00 3.93
CA SER A 38 11.63 -9.19 4.15
C SER A 38 11.52 -7.84 3.43
N LEU A 39 12.21 -6.83 3.96
CA LEU A 39 12.36 -5.51 3.34
C LEU A 39 12.79 -5.61 1.86
N LYS A 40 13.74 -6.51 1.57
CA LYS A 40 14.21 -6.79 0.21
C LYS A 40 13.07 -7.28 -0.68
N ALA A 41 12.29 -8.25 -0.23
CA ALA A 41 11.16 -8.78 -0.99
C ALA A 41 10.09 -7.71 -1.28
N VAL A 42 9.85 -6.78 -0.34
CA VAL A 42 8.93 -5.66 -0.57
C VAL A 42 9.50 -4.66 -1.58
N LEU A 43 10.79 -4.34 -1.49
CA LEU A 43 11.45 -3.46 -2.47
C LEU A 43 11.53 -4.10 -3.86
N ASP A 44 11.73 -5.41 -3.95
CA ASP A 44 11.69 -6.16 -5.20
C ASP A 44 10.30 -6.14 -5.83
N ARG A 45 9.23 -6.23 -5.02
CA ARG A 45 7.84 -6.04 -5.49
C ARG A 45 7.60 -4.62 -6.00
N ALA A 46 8.18 -3.61 -5.33
CA ALA A 46 8.15 -2.24 -5.82
C ALA A 46 8.87 -2.11 -7.17
N ALA A 47 10.03 -2.75 -7.33
CA ALA A 47 10.80 -2.77 -8.57
C ALA A 47 10.06 -3.48 -9.71
N LYS A 48 9.32 -4.55 -9.41
CA LYS A 48 8.45 -5.29 -10.35
C LYS A 48 7.22 -4.52 -10.82
N GLY A 49 6.98 -3.32 -10.29
CA GLY A 49 5.92 -2.44 -10.79
C GLY A 49 4.62 -2.47 -10.01
N GLU A 50 4.58 -3.09 -8.82
CA GLU A 50 3.39 -2.99 -7.96
C GLU A 50 3.18 -1.52 -7.52
N GLU A 51 2.24 -0.83 -8.16
CA GLU A 51 1.91 0.56 -7.84
C GLU A 51 1.52 0.75 -6.38
N MET A 52 0.89 -0.26 -5.77
CA MET A 52 0.49 -0.20 -4.37
C MET A 52 1.69 -0.01 -3.46
N VAL A 53 2.79 -0.73 -3.71
CA VAL A 53 4.06 -0.65 -2.97
C VAL A 53 4.81 0.63 -3.32
N LYS A 54 4.87 1.02 -4.60
CA LYS A 54 5.47 2.31 -4.99
C LYS A 54 4.81 3.51 -4.32
N LYS A 55 3.48 3.45 -4.12
CA LYS A 55 2.69 4.48 -3.44
C LYS A 55 2.59 4.26 -1.93
N THR A 56 3.25 3.24 -1.35
CA THR A 56 3.38 3.12 0.11
C THR A 56 4.44 4.08 0.64
N LYS A 57 4.16 4.70 1.79
CA LYS A 57 5.15 5.54 2.47
C LYS A 57 6.26 4.66 3.04
N VAL A 58 7.51 4.99 2.73
CA VAL A 58 8.71 4.29 3.26
C VAL A 58 8.74 4.30 4.79
N THR A 59 8.29 5.39 5.42
CA THR A 59 8.18 5.49 6.88
C THR A 59 7.18 4.49 7.48
N ALA A 60 6.10 4.16 6.77
CA ALA A 60 5.15 3.15 7.21
C ALA A 60 5.71 1.74 7.08
N LEU A 61 6.54 1.49 6.06
CA LEU A 61 7.24 0.22 5.89
C LEU A 61 8.27 -0.01 7.00
N ILE A 62 9.09 0.99 7.30
CA ILE A 62 10.13 0.91 8.35
C ILE A 62 9.49 0.64 9.72
N LYS A 63 8.39 1.34 10.05
CA LYS A 63 7.65 1.14 11.31
C LYS A 63 6.95 -0.22 11.43
N ALA A 64 6.73 -0.91 10.31
CA ALA A 64 6.12 -2.24 10.31
C ALA A 64 7.12 -3.35 10.58
N LEU A 65 8.44 -3.08 10.52
CA LEU A 65 9.45 -4.10 10.71
C LEU A 65 9.61 -4.49 12.19
N PRO A 66 9.78 -5.78 12.50
CA PRO A 66 10.07 -6.22 13.85
C PRO A 66 11.40 -5.62 14.32
N GLY A 67 11.38 -4.90 15.45
CA GLY A 67 12.56 -4.24 16.03
C GLY A 67 12.81 -2.81 15.56
N TYR A 68 12.02 -2.27 14.62
CA TYR A 68 12.10 -0.86 14.20
C TYR A 68 10.76 -0.17 14.46
N GLY A 69 10.66 0.57 15.57
CA GLY A 69 9.47 1.37 15.95
C GLY A 69 9.84 2.84 16.18
N PRO A 70 8.87 3.77 16.24
CA PRO A 70 9.18 5.12 16.69
C PRO A 70 9.82 5.06 18.08
N ALA A 71 10.92 5.79 18.27
CA ALA A 71 11.45 6.10 19.59
C ALA A 71 10.40 6.85 20.42
#